data_AF-A0A0F4RJ29-F1
#
_entry.id   AF-A0A0F4RJ29-F1
#
_cell.length_a   1.000
_cell.length_b   1.000
_cell.length_c   1.000
_cell.angle_alpha   90.00
_cell.angle_beta   90.00
_cell.angle_gamma   90.00
#
_symmetry.space_group_name_H-M   'P 1'
#
loop_
_entity.id
_entity.type
_entity.pdbx_description
1 polymer ?
#
loop_
_entity_poly.entity_id
_entity_poly.type
_entity_poly.pdbx_seq_one_letter_code
_entity_poly.pdbx_strand_id
1 'polypeptide(L)'
;MATQNSDPEYILFIDEAGDDGLKRVRPIDKKGGTEWLCISGFLIRNANEEKLASQLQAIRTDINATQSDNLHFRKLSPTKKARAAELVAEIPSRAFVVLSNKKNMRGYSNIKAAERHGENSVHWFYNFCVRLLLERATDYCLETSVKEFGTPRIMKVVFSQRGGHRYGQTKAYWELLKLQANAKTTFLKKREIRPEVLRFDQVDYLPHYMHAGLQFADIVASAFYQAVDTLDTRHDPVPAQRLAPIMAREGKRIFDYGIVLQPTPPEKAQLTDCQKEILKFYGCRFQ
;
A
#
# COMPACT_ATOMS: atom_id res chain seq x y z
N MET A 1 31.56 13.59 -7.16
CA MET A 1 31.69 12.52 -6.15
C MET A 1 30.74 11.40 -6.53
N ALA A 2 31.26 10.22 -6.86
CA ALA A 2 30.43 9.07 -7.17
C ALA A 2 29.58 8.72 -5.93
N THR A 3 28.26 8.78 -6.06
CA THR A 3 27.34 8.26 -5.05
C THR A 3 27.63 6.77 -4.94
N GLN A 4 28.28 6.34 -3.85
CA GLN A 4 28.33 4.93 -3.50
C GLN A 4 26.90 4.43 -3.54
N ASN A 5 26.64 3.47 -4.43
CA ASN A 5 25.37 2.78 -4.51
C ASN A 5 25.32 1.89 -3.27
N SER A 6 24.92 2.47 -2.13
CA SER A 6 24.80 1.75 -0.88
C SER A 6 23.66 0.76 -1.03
N ASP A 7 23.95 -0.51 -0.79
CA ASP A 7 22.93 -1.55 -0.78
C ASP A 7 21.75 -1.13 0.12
N PRO A 8 20.51 -1.35 -0.34
CA PRO A 8 19.33 -1.00 0.46
C PRO A 8 19.32 -1.79 1.76
N GLU A 9 18.94 -1.14 2.85
CA GLU A 9 18.70 -1.79 4.14
C GLU A 9 17.25 -2.29 4.24
N TYR A 10 16.34 -1.61 3.53
CA TYR A 10 14.93 -1.92 3.50
C TYR A 10 14.43 -2.14 2.08
N ILE A 11 13.45 -3.02 1.92
CA ILE A 11 12.73 -3.20 0.67
C ILE A 11 11.24 -3.09 0.94
N LEU A 12 10.58 -2.19 0.22
CA LEU A 12 9.13 -2.00 0.25
C LEU A 12 8.51 -2.57 -1.02
N PHE A 13 7.72 -3.63 -0.87
CA PHE A 13 6.90 -4.19 -1.94
C PHE A 13 5.53 -3.51 -1.93
N ILE A 14 5.06 -3.05 -3.09
CA ILE A 14 3.77 -2.35 -3.22
C ILE A 14 2.89 -3.09 -4.21
N ASP A 15 1.65 -3.31 -3.80
CA ASP A 15 0.59 -3.86 -4.65
C ASP A 15 -0.76 -3.20 -4.29
N GLU A 16 -1.79 -3.47 -5.09
CA GLU A 16 -3.11 -2.88 -4.86
C GLU A 16 -4.29 -3.79 -5.17
N ALA A 17 -5.40 -3.52 -4.48
CA ALA A 17 -6.68 -4.15 -4.71
C ALA A 17 -7.76 -3.09 -4.98
N GLY A 18 -8.65 -3.39 -5.93
CA GLY A 18 -9.61 -2.44 -6.49
C GLY A 18 -9.07 -1.70 -7.73
N ASP A 19 -9.88 -0.79 -8.25
CA ASP A 19 -9.58 0.04 -9.42
C ASP A 19 -9.39 1.51 -9.04
N ASP A 20 -8.62 2.26 -9.80
CA ASP A 20 -8.39 3.71 -9.63
C ASP A 20 -9.38 4.57 -10.44
N GLY A 21 -10.38 3.94 -11.08
CA GLY A 21 -11.37 4.60 -11.90
C GLY A 21 -12.29 5.52 -11.09
N LEU A 22 -12.38 6.78 -11.54
CA LEU A 22 -13.21 7.82 -10.91
C LEU A 22 -14.44 8.23 -11.75
N LYS A 23 -14.48 7.87 -13.05
CA LYS A 23 -15.58 8.29 -13.95
C LYS A 23 -16.94 7.77 -13.49
N ARG A 24 -16.98 6.51 -13.03
CA ARG A 24 -18.17 5.87 -12.48
C ARG A 24 -17.77 5.04 -11.27
N VAL A 25 -18.44 5.26 -10.15
CA VAL A 25 -18.11 4.67 -8.85
C VAL A 25 -19.35 4.01 -8.27
N ARG A 26 -19.32 2.70 -8.08
CA ARG A 26 -20.37 1.96 -7.37
C ARG A 26 -20.24 2.18 -5.86
N PRO A 27 -21.34 2.24 -5.09
CA PRO A 27 -22.73 2.02 -5.53
C PRO A 27 -23.45 3.28 -6.04
N ILE A 28 -22.77 4.44 -6.14
CA ILE A 28 -23.40 5.69 -6.62
C ILE A 28 -23.89 5.52 -8.07
N ASP A 29 -23.07 4.89 -8.92
CA ASP A 29 -23.44 4.46 -10.26
C ASP A 29 -23.88 2.99 -10.27
N LYS A 30 -24.76 2.62 -11.21
CA LYS A 30 -25.16 1.20 -11.41
C LYS A 30 -24.03 0.32 -11.94
N LYS A 31 -23.08 0.91 -12.67
CA LYS A 31 -21.93 0.24 -13.30
C LYS A 31 -20.69 1.10 -13.14
N GLY A 32 -19.54 0.50 -12.87
CA GLY A 32 -18.27 1.21 -12.71
C GLY A 32 -17.33 0.48 -11.75
N GLY A 33 -16.27 1.18 -11.38
CA GLY A 33 -15.35 0.73 -10.35
C GLY A 33 -16.01 0.60 -8.99
N THR A 34 -15.41 -0.15 -8.07
CA THR A 34 -15.91 -0.19 -6.69
C THR A 34 -15.63 1.13 -6.00
N GLU A 35 -16.21 1.34 -4.82
CA GLU A 35 -15.92 2.53 -4.02
C GLU A 35 -14.52 2.49 -3.37
N TRP A 36 -13.76 1.40 -3.49
CA TRP A 36 -12.49 1.25 -2.80
C TRP A 36 -11.30 1.12 -3.74
N LEU A 37 -10.24 1.85 -3.41
CA LEU A 37 -8.87 1.56 -3.85
C LEU A 37 -8.03 1.32 -2.60
N CYS A 38 -7.42 0.14 -2.51
CA CYS A 38 -6.54 -0.26 -1.42
C CYS A 38 -5.11 -0.39 -1.95
N ILE A 39 -4.20 0.46 -1.48
CA ILE A 39 -2.76 0.34 -1.77
C ILE A 39 -2.09 -0.25 -0.52
N SER A 40 -1.33 -1.33 -0.68
CA SER A 40 -0.56 -1.92 0.41
C SER A 40 0.94 -1.71 0.21
N GLY A 41 1.67 -1.74 1.32
CA GLY A 41 3.12 -1.81 1.37
C GLY A 41 3.53 -2.94 2.31
N PHE A 42 4.37 -3.86 1.86
CA PHE A 42 5.01 -4.90 2.65
C PHE A 42 6.51 -4.60 2.75
N LEU A 43 6.94 -4.11 3.91
CA LEU A 43 8.29 -3.64 4.18
C LEU A 43 9.07 -4.72 4.92
N ILE A 44 10.26 -5.05 4.42
CA ILE A 44 11.19 -5.97 5.08
C ILE A 44 12.59 -5.36 5.18
N ARG A 45 13.43 -5.98 6.00
CA ARG A 45 14.89 -5.80 5.94
C ARG A 45 15.44 -6.53 4.73
N ASN A 46 16.41 -5.92 4.04
CA ASN A 46 17.10 -6.51 2.90
C ASN A 46 17.71 -7.88 3.24
N ALA A 47 18.26 -8.03 4.45
CA ALA A 47 18.79 -9.30 4.97
C ALA A 47 17.76 -10.45 5.06
N ASN A 48 16.46 -10.19 4.90
CA ASN A 48 15.41 -11.20 4.90
C ASN A 48 14.83 -11.47 3.50
N GLU A 49 15.29 -10.78 2.44
CA GLU A 49 14.73 -10.92 1.09
C GLU A 49 14.85 -12.36 0.57
N GLU A 50 16.03 -12.97 0.71
CA GLU A 50 16.31 -14.33 0.24
C GLU A 50 15.41 -15.40 0.89
N LYS A 51 14.88 -15.12 2.09
CA LYS A 51 14.01 -16.04 2.83
C LYS A 51 12.55 -15.98 2.36
N LEU A 52 12.14 -14.93 1.65
CA LEU A 52 10.74 -14.73 1.27
C LEU A 52 10.20 -15.87 0.39
N ALA A 53 11.02 -16.41 -0.51
CA ALA A 53 10.61 -17.49 -1.41
C ALA A 53 10.29 -18.78 -0.64
N SER A 54 11.15 -19.17 0.31
CA SER A 54 10.92 -20.37 1.13
C SER A 54 9.75 -20.17 2.11
N GLN A 55 9.57 -18.96 2.65
CA GLN A 55 8.41 -18.62 3.48
C GLN A 55 7.10 -18.70 2.69
N LEU A 56 7.06 -18.17 1.46
CA LEU A 56 5.88 -18.26 0.61
C LEU A 56 5.54 -19.72 0.28
N GLN A 57 6.55 -20.55 0.01
CA GLN A 57 6.36 -21.98 -0.24
C GLN A 57 5.82 -22.71 0.99
N ALA A 58 6.34 -22.40 2.19
CA ALA A 58 5.85 -22.95 3.44
C ALA A 58 4.37 -22.59 3.67
N ILE A 59 3.98 -21.33 3.44
CA ILE A 59 2.59 -20.88 3.54
C ILE A 59 1.71 -21.66 2.55
N ARG A 60 2.09 -21.72 1.27
CA ARG A 60 1.35 -22.45 0.24
C ARG A 60 1.14 -23.92 0.61
N THR A 61 2.11 -24.53 1.27
CA THR A 61 2.03 -25.92 1.73
C THR A 61 1.05 -26.05 2.90
N ASP A 62 1.15 -25.18 3.91
CA ASP A 62 0.26 -25.16 5.09
C ASP A 62 -1.22 -25.01 4.70
N ILE A 63 -1.53 -24.10 3.79
CA ILE A 63 -2.92 -23.88 3.34
C ILE A 63 -3.36 -24.79 2.19
N ASN A 64 -2.54 -25.78 1.82
CA ASN A 64 -2.79 -26.68 0.70
C ASN A 64 -3.18 -25.93 -0.59
N ALA A 65 -2.34 -24.97 -1.00
CA ALA A 65 -2.48 -24.13 -2.20
C ALA A 65 -1.27 -24.35 -3.14
N THR A 66 -1.01 -25.60 -3.47
CA THR A 66 0.18 -26.04 -4.23
C THR A 66 -0.04 -26.17 -5.74
N GLN A 67 -1.26 -25.92 -6.23
CA GLN A 67 -1.63 -26.12 -7.63
C GLN A 67 -0.97 -25.14 -8.63
N SER A 68 -0.47 -23.99 -8.16
CA SER A 68 0.20 -22.98 -8.97
C SER A 68 1.24 -22.26 -8.12
N ASP A 69 2.37 -21.87 -8.71
CA ASP A 69 3.44 -21.10 -8.05
C ASP A 69 3.01 -19.74 -7.52
N ASN A 70 1.84 -19.27 -7.95
CA ASN A 70 1.27 -18.02 -7.53
C ASN A 70 0.18 -18.24 -6.49
N LEU A 71 0.33 -17.59 -5.33
CA LEU A 71 -0.71 -17.54 -4.33
C LEU A 71 -1.74 -16.47 -4.72
N HIS A 72 -2.75 -16.87 -5.49
CA HIS A 72 -3.88 -16.00 -5.80
C HIS A 72 -4.82 -15.86 -4.59
N PHE A 73 -4.53 -14.92 -3.68
CA PHE A 73 -5.23 -14.77 -2.40
C PHE A 73 -6.75 -14.68 -2.57
N ARG A 74 -7.23 -13.97 -3.59
CA ARG A 74 -8.66 -13.83 -3.92
C ARG A 74 -9.37 -15.18 -4.10
N LYS A 75 -8.69 -16.19 -4.66
CA LYS A 75 -9.24 -17.53 -4.99
C LYS A 75 -9.25 -18.48 -3.79
N LEU A 76 -8.62 -18.12 -2.68
CA LEU A 76 -8.58 -18.95 -1.48
C LEU A 76 -9.95 -18.99 -0.77
N SER A 77 -10.23 -20.10 -0.08
CA SER A 77 -11.38 -20.18 0.84
C SER A 77 -11.18 -19.23 2.04
N PRO A 78 -12.24 -18.80 2.74
CA PRO A 78 -12.13 -17.93 3.91
C PRO A 78 -11.15 -18.45 4.98
N THR A 79 -11.18 -19.76 5.27
CA THR A 79 -10.26 -20.41 6.21
C THR A 79 -8.81 -20.32 5.77
N LYS A 80 -8.53 -20.57 4.48
CA LYS A 80 -7.18 -20.46 3.90
C LYS A 80 -6.70 -19.02 3.87
N LYS A 81 -7.57 -18.05 3.61
CA LYS A 81 -7.25 -16.61 3.66
C LYS A 81 -6.84 -16.18 5.07
N ALA A 82 -7.62 -16.56 6.07
CA ALA A 82 -7.32 -16.25 7.46
C ALA A 82 -5.98 -16.87 7.89
N ARG A 83 -5.75 -18.14 7.55
CA ARG A 83 -4.49 -18.84 7.86
C ARG A 83 -3.28 -18.26 7.12
N ALA A 84 -3.42 -17.93 5.84
CA ALA A 84 -2.36 -17.27 5.09
C ALA A 84 -1.99 -15.91 5.69
N ALA A 85 -2.98 -15.10 6.07
CA ALA A 85 -2.74 -13.81 6.71
C ALA A 85 -2.08 -13.94 8.10
N GLU A 86 -2.46 -14.96 8.88
CA GLU A 86 -1.81 -15.29 10.16
C GLU A 86 -0.33 -15.63 9.96
N LEU A 87 0.01 -16.51 9.01
CA LEU A 87 1.40 -16.88 8.72
C LEU A 87 2.21 -15.70 8.16
N VAL A 88 1.62 -14.85 7.33
CA VAL A 88 2.27 -13.61 6.85
C VAL A 88 2.58 -12.67 8.02
N ALA A 89 1.73 -12.62 9.04
CA ALA A 89 1.96 -11.80 10.23
C ALA A 89 3.12 -12.30 11.11
N GLU A 90 3.64 -13.51 10.89
CA GLU A 90 4.83 -14.03 11.57
C GLU A 90 6.14 -13.63 10.87
N ILE A 91 6.07 -13.17 9.63
CA ILE A 91 7.26 -12.74 8.86
C ILE A 91 7.81 -11.43 9.46
N PRO A 92 9.12 -11.33 9.77
CA PRO A 92 9.76 -10.10 10.26
C PRO A 92 9.65 -8.92 9.28
N SER A 93 8.51 -8.23 9.33
CA SER A 93 8.07 -7.25 8.34
C SER A 93 7.22 -6.14 8.97
N ARG A 94 6.91 -5.11 8.19
CA ARG A 94 5.88 -4.12 8.51
C ARG A 94 4.94 -3.90 7.34
N ALA A 95 3.65 -3.81 7.64
CA ALA A 95 2.61 -3.54 6.66
C ALA A 95 2.07 -2.11 6.79
N PHE A 96 1.82 -1.50 5.64
CA PHE A 96 1.18 -0.20 5.49
C PHE A 96 0.01 -0.34 4.52
N VAL A 97 -1.10 0.33 4.79
CA VAL A 97 -2.28 0.29 3.91
C VAL A 97 -2.91 1.68 3.80
N VAL A 98 -3.15 2.10 2.57
CA VAL A 98 -3.98 3.25 2.24
C VAL A 98 -5.31 2.74 1.69
N LEU A 99 -6.38 3.05 2.41
CA LEU A 99 -7.76 2.77 2.03
C LEU A 99 -8.38 4.06 1.53
N SER A 100 -8.61 4.16 0.22
CA SER A 100 -9.30 5.30 -0.35
C SER A 100 -10.72 4.92 -0.76
N ASN A 101 -11.71 5.43 -0.02
CA ASN A 101 -13.09 5.43 -0.46
C ASN A 101 -13.27 6.54 -1.51
N LYS A 102 -13.64 6.17 -2.73
CA LYS A 102 -13.69 7.03 -3.91
C LYS A 102 -15.03 7.73 -4.09
N LYS A 103 -16.01 7.53 -3.21
CA LYS A 103 -17.36 8.12 -3.37
C LYS A 103 -17.32 9.64 -3.53
N ASN A 104 -16.47 10.33 -2.77
CA ASN A 104 -16.27 11.78 -2.85
C ASN A 104 -15.42 12.23 -4.07
N MET A 105 -14.83 11.28 -4.80
CA MET A 105 -13.97 11.52 -5.96
C MET A 105 -14.68 11.18 -7.28
N ARG A 106 -15.94 10.70 -7.24
CA ARG A 106 -16.72 10.38 -8.43
C ARG A 106 -16.80 11.58 -9.38
N GLY A 107 -16.38 11.39 -10.62
CA GLY A 107 -16.37 12.42 -11.67
C GLY A 107 -15.30 13.51 -11.50
N TYR A 108 -14.49 13.44 -10.44
CA TYR A 108 -13.48 14.47 -10.19
C TYR A 108 -12.34 14.39 -11.20
N SER A 109 -11.93 15.55 -11.70
CA SER A 109 -10.75 15.75 -12.53
C SER A 109 -9.79 16.73 -11.86
N ASN A 110 -8.49 16.47 -11.96
CA ASN A 110 -7.47 17.36 -11.41
C ASN A 110 -6.92 18.23 -12.54
N ILE A 111 -7.51 19.41 -12.72
CA ILE A 111 -7.13 20.36 -13.78
C ILE A 111 -5.64 20.71 -13.70
N LYS A 112 -5.10 20.95 -12.49
CA LYS A 112 -3.68 21.27 -12.29
C LYS A 112 -2.74 20.12 -12.68
N ALA A 113 -3.15 18.88 -12.42
CA ALA A 113 -2.40 17.70 -12.86
C ALA A 113 -2.50 17.51 -14.38
N ALA A 114 -3.66 17.78 -14.96
CA ALA A 114 -3.87 17.75 -16.41
C ALA A 114 -3.05 18.83 -17.13
N GLU A 115 -2.93 20.04 -16.58
CA GLU A 115 -2.08 21.11 -17.12
C GLU A 115 -0.59 20.76 -17.07
N ARG A 116 -0.13 20.11 -15.98
CA ARG A 116 1.29 19.74 -15.81
C ARG A 116 1.71 18.49 -16.58
N HIS A 117 0.78 17.56 -16.83
CA HIS A 117 1.11 16.24 -17.39
C HIS A 117 0.28 15.87 -18.64
N GLY A 118 -0.53 16.81 -19.16
CA GLY A 118 -1.41 16.63 -20.31
C GLY A 118 -2.60 15.68 -20.09
N GLU A 119 -3.27 15.28 -21.18
CA GLU A 119 -4.26 14.18 -21.21
C GLU A 119 -3.72 12.87 -20.63
N ASN A 120 -2.39 12.75 -20.51
CA ASN A 120 -1.67 11.64 -19.91
C ASN A 120 -1.61 11.67 -18.37
N SER A 121 -2.30 12.60 -17.69
CA SER A 121 -2.39 12.68 -16.21
C SER A 121 -3.22 11.55 -15.55
N VAL A 122 -3.55 10.50 -16.29
CA VAL A 122 -4.56 9.46 -15.95
C VAL A 122 -4.35 8.81 -14.57
N HIS A 123 -3.11 8.75 -14.07
CA HIS A 123 -2.76 8.07 -12.81
C HIS A 123 -2.54 9.01 -11.61
N TRP A 124 -2.93 10.28 -11.68
CA TRP A 124 -2.70 11.23 -10.57
C TRP A 124 -3.31 10.75 -9.24
N PHE A 125 -4.47 10.09 -9.29
CA PHE A 125 -5.18 9.61 -8.11
C PHE A 125 -4.47 8.42 -7.47
N TYR A 126 -4.02 7.45 -8.27
CA TYR A 126 -3.18 6.35 -7.82
C TYR A 126 -1.87 6.88 -7.21
N ASN A 127 -1.18 7.78 -7.92
CA ASN A 127 0.06 8.40 -7.45
C ASN A 127 -0.14 9.16 -6.13
N PHE A 128 -1.29 9.81 -5.94
CA PHE A 128 -1.65 10.44 -4.67
C PHE A 128 -1.77 9.40 -3.54
N CYS A 129 -2.46 8.28 -3.76
CA CYS A 129 -2.58 7.22 -2.77
C CYS A 129 -1.22 6.59 -2.43
N VAL A 130 -0.38 6.33 -3.44
CA VAL A 130 0.98 5.83 -3.24
C VAL A 130 1.86 6.83 -2.50
N ARG A 131 1.73 8.13 -2.77
CA ARG A 131 2.40 9.17 -1.97
C ARG A 131 2.03 9.04 -0.49
N LEU A 132 0.74 8.88 -0.17
CA LEU A 132 0.31 8.73 1.22
C LEU A 132 0.94 7.50 1.87
N LEU A 133 1.09 6.39 1.15
CA LEU A 133 1.78 5.18 1.62
C LEU A 133 3.26 5.48 1.90
N LEU A 134 3.97 6.08 0.94
CA LEU A 134 5.40 6.37 1.04
C LEU A 134 5.74 7.36 2.15
N GLU A 135 4.87 8.35 2.40
CA GLU A 135 5.02 9.28 3.53
C GLU A 135 5.11 8.54 4.88
N ARG A 136 4.46 7.38 5.04
CA ARG A 136 4.57 6.58 6.28
C ARG A 136 5.71 5.58 6.22
N ALA A 137 5.88 4.90 5.09
CA ALA A 137 6.94 3.90 4.96
C ALA A 137 8.34 4.55 5.10
N THR A 138 8.56 5.70 4.46
CA THR A 138 9.85 6.41 4.55
C THR A 138 10.08 7.01 5.92
N ASP A 139 9.04 7.50 6.59
CA ASP A 139 9.11 7.99 7.97
C ASP A 139 9.49 6.86 8.94
N TYR A 140 8.85 5.69 8.81
CA TYR A 140 9.17 4.50 9.61
C TYR A 140 10.62 4.04 9.40
N CYS A 141 11.07 3.96 8.14
CA CYS A 141 12.44 3.59 7.81
C CYS A 141 13.45 4.59 8.38
N LEU A 142 13.18 5.90 8.31
CA LEU A 142 14.06 6.93 8.84
C LEU A 142 14.18 6.82 10.36
N GLU A 143 13.05 6.77 11.07
CA GLU A 143 13.02 6.65 12.53
C GLU A 143 13.78 5.40 12.99
N THR A 144 13.49 4.26 12.36
CA THR A 144 14.12 2.99 12.69
C THR A 144 15.62 3.00 12.37
N SER A 145 16.01 3.58 11.23
CA SER A 145 17.41 3.68 10.81
C SER A 145 18.24 4.51 11.79
N VAL A 146 17.74 5.70 12.14
CA VAL A 146 18.43 6.61 13.07
C VAL A 146 18.53 5.96 14.44
N LYS A 147 17.49 5.27 14.90
CA LYS A 147 17.49 4.58 16.19
C LYS A 147 18.48 3.42 16.25
N GLU A 148 18.58 2.61 15.21
CA GLU A 148 19.39 1.38 15.21
C GLU A 148 20.83 1.59 14.74
N PHE A 149 21.06 2.47 13.75
CA PHE A 149 22.36 2.67 13.12
C PHE A 149 22.95 4.07 13.33
N GLY A 150 22.22 4.98 13.97
CA GLY A 150 22.64 6.39 14.15
C GLY A 150 22.61 7.23 12.87
N THR A 151 22.21 6.65 11.73
CA THR A 151 22.19 7.32 10.42
C THR A 151 21.05 6.77 9.55
N PRO A 152 20.45 7.56 8.65
CA PRO A 152 19.48 7.06 7.67
C PRO A 152 20.07 5.95 6.81
N ARG A 153 19.28 4.89 6.56
CA ARG A 153 19.61 3.81 5.63
C ARG A 153 18.61 3.78 4.47
N ILE A 154 19.06 3.27 3.33
CA ILE A 154 18.31 3.35 2.08
C ILE A 154 17.18 2.32 2.04
N MET A 155 16.05 2.74 1.47
CA MET A 155 14.91 1.90 1.14
C MET A 155 14.76 1.78 -0.37
N LYS A 156 14.75 0.53 -0.86
CA LYS A 156 14.35 0.16 -2.22
C LYS A 156 12.83 0.02 -2.30
N VAL A 157 12.23 0.37 -3.42
CA VAL A 157 10.79 0.18 -3.68
C VAL A 157 10.58 -0.72 -4.88
N VAL A 158 9.72 -1.72 -4.75
CA VAL A 158 9.38 -2.65 -5.82
C VAL A 158 7.87 -2.66 -6.00
N PHE A 159 7.41 -2.28 -7.19
CA PHE A 159 5.99 -2.31 -7.54
C PHE A 159 5.61 -3.58 -8.28
N SER A 160 4.40 -4.02 -7.99
CA SER A 160 3.66 -4.95 -8.82
C SER A 160 3.31 -4.31 -10.16
N GLN A 161 3.68 -4.97 -11.27
CA GLN A 161 3.37 -4.49 -12.62
C GLN A 161 1.91 -4.76 -12.98
N ARG A 162 1.13 -3.70 -13.23
CA ARG A 162 -0.14 -3.72 -13.96
C ARG A 162 0.04 -3.46 -15.46
N GLY A 163 -0.80 -4.11 -16.26
CA GLY A 163 -0.99 -3.76 -17.66
C GLY A 163 -1.60 -2.36 -17.80
N GLY A 164 -1.01 -1.51 -18.65
CA GLY A 164 -1.51 -0.16 -18.96
C GLY A 164 -1.01 0.97 -18.06
N HIS A 165 -0.24 0.69 -17.01
CA HIS A 165 0.32 1.74 -16.13
C HIS A 165 1.64 2.30 -16.71
N ARG A 166 1.76 3.63 -16.80
CA ARG A 166 2.95 4.31 -17.34
C ARG A 166 3.96 4.68 -16.23
N TYR A 167 4.80 3.71 -15.88
CA TYR A 167 5.78 3.82 -14.79
C TYR A 167 6.79 4.97 -14.88
N GLY A 168 7.12 5.45 -16.09
CA GLY A 168 7.97 6.63 -16.28
C GLY A 168 7.37 7.90 -15.65
N GLN A 169 6.05 8.03 -15.61
CA GLN A 169 5.37 9.19 -15.03
C GLN A 169 5.39 9.17 -13.50
N THR A 170 5.32 7.99 -12.90
CA THR A 170 5.40 7.82 -11.45
C THR A 170 6.77 8.27 -10.91
N LYS A 171 7.87 7.91 -11.60
CA LYS A 171 9.21 8.39 -11.26
C LYS A 171 9.31 9.93 -11.32
N ALA A 172 8.80 10.55 -12.39
CA ALA A 172 8.80 12.01 -12.53
C ALA A 172 7.95 12.72 -11.45
N TYR A 173 6.79 12.16 -11.11
CA TYR A 173 5.97 12.69 -10.03
C TYR A 173 6.70 12.66 -8.69
N TRP A 174 7.49 11.62 -8.44
CA TRP A 174 8.19 11.48 -7.17
C TRP A 174 9.42 12.37 -7.05
N GLU A 175 10.16 12.58 -8.14
CA GLU A 175 11.20 13.60 -8.17
C GLU A 175 10.61 14.99 -7.88
N LEU A 176 9.42 15.30 -8.41
CA LEU A 176 8.71 16.54 -8.05
C LEU A 176 8.38 16.59 -6.54
N LEU A 177 7.91 15.49 -5.95
CA LEU A 177 7.62 15.44 -4.51
C LEU A 177 8.88 15.62 -3.66
N LYS A 178 10.01 15.02 -4.07
CA LYS A 178 11.31 15.20 -3.44
C LYS A 178 11.75 16.66 -3.47
N LEU A 179 11.65 17.31 -4.63
CA LEU A 179 11.97 18.72 -4.79
C LEU A 179 11.08 19.59 -3.90
N GLN A 180 9.78 19.29 -3.83
CA GLN A 180 8.85 20.01 -2.95
C GLN A 180 9.14 19.80 -1.47
N ALA A 181 9.50 18.59 -1.04
CA ALA A 181 9.87 18.30 0.34
C ALA A 181 11.16 19.05 0.73
N ASN A 182 12.19 18.98 -0.13
CA ASN A 182 13.45 19.71 0.07
C ASN A 182 13.23 21.22 0.14
N ALA A 183 12.34 21.76 -0.70
CA ALA A 183 12.00 23.18 -0.72
C ALA A 183 10.98 23.59 0.35
N LYS A 184 10.43 22.65 1.14
CA LYS A 184 9.33 22.87 2.10
C LYS A 184 8.09 23.51 1.47
N THR A 185 7.82 23.20 0.21
CA THR A 185 6.68 23.72 -0.57
C THR A 185 5.58 22.68 -0.79
N THR A 186 5.55 21.61 0.02
CA THR A 186 4.51 20.59 -0.09
C THR A 186 3.15 21.19 0.28
N PHE A 187 2.12 20.86 -0.51
CA PHE A 187 0.76 21.35 -0.25
C PHE A 187 0.18 20.73 1.03
N LEU A 188 0.37 19.43 1.22
CA LEU A 188 0.01 18.72 2.44
C LEU A 188 1.18 18.78 3.42
N LYS A 189 0.98 19.47 4.55
CA LYS A 189 2.02 19.68 5.57
C LYS A 189 2.03 18.65 6.70
N LYS A 190 1.05 17.74 6.74
CA LYS A 190 0.91 16.76 7.84
C LYS A 190 2.07 15.76 7.86
N ARG A 191 2.46 15.26 6.69
CA ARG A 191 3.59 14.34 6.49
C ARG A 191 4.22 14.63 5.14
N GLU A 192 5.51 14.30 5.05
CA GLU A 192 6.30 14.42 3.83
C GLU A 192 7.09 13.12 3.64
N ILE A 193 7.38 12.78 2.38
CA ILE A 193 8.31 11.70 2.06
C ILE A 193 9.68 12.09 2.60
N ARG A 194 10.38 11.14 3.23
CA ARG A 194 11.75 11.34 3.73
C ARG A 194 12.78 11.07 2.63
N PRO A 195 13.33 12.10 1.95
CA PRO A 195 14.29 11.92 0.87
C PRO A 195 15.61 11.28 1.33
N GLU A 196 15.88 11.29 2.64
CA GLU A 196 17.09 10.72 3.24
C GLU A 196 17.15 9.21 3.02
N VAL A 197 16.01 8.52 3.10
CA VAL A 197 15.91 7.05 2.96
C VAL A 197 15.48 6.60 1.57
N LEU A 198 14.69 7.41 0.85
CA LEU A 198 14.20 7.01 -0.48
C LEU A 198 15.20 7.40 -1.57
N ARG A 199 15.51 6.45 -2.46
CA ARG A 199 16.35 6.64 -3.64
C ARG A 199 15.53 6.25 -4.88
N PHE A 200 15.28 7.23 -5.76
CA PHE A 200 14.35 7.09 -6.90
C PHE A 200 14.89 6.22 -8.03
N ASP A 201 16.21 6.10 -8.11
CA ASP A 201 16.94 5.13 -8.92
C ASP A 201 16.78 3.69 -8.40
N GLN A 202 16.42 3.50 -7.12
CA GLN A 202 16.11 2.20 -6.52
C GLN A 202 14.61 1.88 -6.52
N VAL A 203 13.93 2.22 -7.62
CA VAL A 203 12.50 1.94 -7.83
C VAL A 203 12.34 1.03 -9.04
N ASP A 204 11.91 -0.20 -8.76
CA ASP A 204 11.73 -1.27 -9.72
C ASP A 204 10.24 -1.61 -9.93
N TYR A 205 9.97 -2.22 -11.07
CA TYR A 205 8.64 -2.68 -11.48
C TYR A 205 8.76 -4.11 -11.96
N LEU A 206 8.14 -5.05 -11.24
CA LEU A 206 8.20 -6.47 -11.54
C LEU A 206 6.78 -7.06 -11.60
N PRO A 207 6.49 -8.03 -12.47
CA PRO A 207 5.21 -8.72 -12.44
C PRO A 207 4.97 -9.34 -11.05
N HIS A 208 3.72 -9.27 -10.56
CA HIS A 208 3.38 -9.68 -9.18
C HIS A 208 3.84 -11.11 -8.81
N TYR A 209 3.92 -12.00 -9.80
CA TYR A 209 4.29 -13.41 -9.61
C TYR A 209 5.80 -13.65 -9.54
N MET A 210 6.60 -12.70 -10.03
CA MET A 210 8.06 -12.85 -10.12
C MET A 210 8.76 -12.70 -8.78
N HIS A 211 8.11 -12.11 -7.77
CA HIS A 211 8.73 -11.82 -6.49
C HIS A 211 7.81 -12.18 -5.32
N ALA A 212 8.29 -13.00 -4.37
CA ALA A 212 7.51 -13.42 -3.21
C ALA A 212 7.02 -12.22 -2.36
N GLY A 213 7.85 -11.17 -2.24
CA GLY A 213 7.48 -9.91 -1.58
C GLY A 213 6.24 -9.23 -2.20
N LEU A 214 6.08 -9.29 -3.53
CA LEU A 214 4.90 -8.74 -4.20
C LEU A 214 3.65 -9.58 -3.93
N GLN A 215 3.78 -10.90 -3.80
CA GLN A 215 2.67 -11.76 -3.38
C GLN A 215 2.27 -11.48 -1.93
N PHE A 216 3.21 -11.17 -1.03
CA PHE A 216 2.88 -10.74 0.32
C PHE A 216 2.17 -9.37 0.34
N ALA A 217 2.59 -8.44 -0.52
CA ALA A 217 1.88 -7.17 -0.70
C ALA A 217 0.44 -7.38 -1.23
N ASP A 218 0.22 -8.30 -2.19
CA ASP A 218 -1.13 -8.68 -2.66
C ASP A 218 -1.99 -9.21 -1.51
N ILE A 219 -1.46 -10.12 -0.68
CA ILE A 219 -2.20 -10.67 0.47
C ILE A 219 -2.66 -9.54 1.39
N VAL A 220 -1.79 -8.57 1.70
CA VAL A 220 -2.14 -7.42 2.53
C VAL A 220 -3.22 -6.56 1.83
N ALA A 221 -3.02 -6.19 0.56
CA ALA A 221 -3.98 -5.38 -0.19
C ALA A 221 -5.36 -6.06 -0.27
N SER A 222 -5.37 -7.33 -0.67
CA SER A 222 -6.57 -8.13 -0.85
C SER A 222 -7.29 -8.43 0.47
N ALA A 223 -6.57 -8.66 1.57
CA ALA A 223 -7.17 -8.84 2.90
C ALA A 223 -7.92 -7.58 3.34
N PHE A 224 -7.27 -6.42 3.23
CA PHE A 224 -7.89 -5.15 3.59
C PHE A 224 -9.03 -4.74 2.65
N TYR A 225 -8.90 -5.01 1.35
CA TYR A 225 -9.97 -4.79 0.39
C TYR A 225 -11.21 -5.62 0.72
N GLN A 226 -11.08 -6.91 1.04
CA GLN A 226 -12.21 -7.76 1.46
C GLN A 226 -12.83 -7.32 2.80
N ALA A 227 -12.05 -6.68 3.66
CA ALA A 227 -12.52 -6.14 4.93
C ALA A 227 -13.32 -4.84 4.77
N VAL A 228 -13.21 -4.12 3.65
CA VAL A 228 -13.93 -2.84 3.44
C VAL A 228 -14.90 -2.87 2.27
N ASP A 229 -14.68 -3.72 1.26
CA ASP A 229 -15.59 -3.85 0.14
C ASP A 229 -16.77 -4.75 0.51
N THR A 230 -17.98 -4.22 0.33
CA THR A 230 -19.23 -4.94 0.57
C THR A 230 -20.00 -5.18 -0.73
N LEU A 231 -19.41 -4.87 -1.89
CA LEU A 231 -20.06 -4.94 -3.20
C LEU A 231 -19.65 -6.19 -3.98
N ASP A 232 -18.37 -6.33 -4.29
CA ASP A 232 -17.87 -7.34 -5.23
C ASP A 232 -17.31 -8.57 -4.54
N THR A 233 -16.97 -8.43 -3.26
CA THR A 233 -16.38 -9.49 -2.46
C THR A 233 -17.28 -9.84 -1.29
N ARG A 234 -17.21 -11.11 -0.87
CA ARG A 234 -17.80 -11.50 0.41
C ARG A 234 -17.01 -10.77 1.49
N HIS A 235 -17.67 -9.82 2.14
CA HIS A 235 -17.11 -9.07 3.25
C HIS A 235 -16.57 -10.04 4.31
N ASP A 236 -15.27 -9.93 4.59
CA ASP A 236 -14.56 -10.77 5.55
C ASP A 236 -13.41 -9.97 6.17
N PRO A 237 -13.57 -9.48 7.42
CA PRO A 237 -12.55 -8.70 8.09
C PRO A 237 -11.45 -9.58 8.72
N VAL A 238 -11.66 -10.89 8.85
CA VAL A 238 -10.79 -11.77 9.62
C VAL A 238 -9.34 -11.77 9.11
N PRO A 239 -9.06 -11.92 7.80
CA PRO A 239 -7.68 -11.90 7.32
C PRO A 239 -6.99 -10.57 7.61
N ALA A 240 -7.68 -9.43 7.46
CA ALA A 240 -7.11 -8.13 7.77
C ALA A 240 -6.85 -7.96 9.28
N GLN A 241 -7.67 -8.53 10.15
CA GLN A 241 -7.43 -8.54 11.60
C GLN A 241 -6.18 -9.37 11.97
N ARG A 242 -5.94 -10.50 11.28
CA ARG A 242 -4.76 -11.36 11.51
C ARG A 242 -3.43 -10.66 11.21
N LEU A 243 -3.43 -9.64 10.35
CA LEU A 243 -2.24 -8.84 10.02
C LEU A 243 -1.85 -7.82 11.11
N ALA A 244 -2.64 -7.67 12.19
CA ALA A 244 -2.39 -6.70 13.26
C ALA A 244 -0.97 -6.72 13.88
N PRO A 245 -0.29 -7.87 14.02
CA PRO A 245 1.08 -7.92 14.54
C PRO A 245 2.09 -7.15 13.68
N ILE A 246 1.91 -7.11 12.35
CA ILE A 246 2.87 -6.48 11.43
C ILE A 246 2.47 -5.08 11.00
N MET A 247 1.25 -4.60 11.29
CA MET A 247 0.86 -3.25 10.93
C MET A 247 1.78 -2.21 11.58
N ALA A 248 2.29 -1.28 10.77
CA ALA A 248 3.18 -0.23 11.25
C ALA A 248 2.49 0.67 12.29
N ARG A 249 3.29 1.18 13.24
CA ARG A 249 2.78 1.96 14.38
C ARG A 249 3.59 3.23 14.55
N GLU A 250 2.89 4.30 14.90
CA GLU A 250 3.48 5.53 15.45
C GLU A 250 3.14 5.54 16.95
N GLY A 251 4.15 5.27 17.78
CA GLY A 251 3.93 4.92 19.18
C GLY A 251 3.04 3.68 19.32
N LYS A 252 1.87 3.82 19.95
CA LYS A 252 0.89 2.72 20.12
C LYS A 252 -0.18 2.66 19.02
N ARG A 253 -0.21 3.65 18.12
CA ARG A 253 -1.32 3.88 17.18
C ARG A 253 -1.03 3.27 15.80
N ILE A 254 -1.96 2.47 15.28
CA ILE A 254 -1.93 1.94 13.90
C ILE A 254 -2.69 2.87 12.95
N PHE A 255 -3.94 3.23 13.29
CA PHE A 255 -4.75 4.10 12.44
C PHE A 255 -4.12 5.49 12.29
N ASP A 256 -4.16 6.07 11.09
CA ASP A 256 -3.45 7.29 10.67
C ASP A 256 -1.92 7.14 10.55
N TYR A 257 -1.40 5.90 10.68
CA TYR A 257 -0.02 5.53 10.36
C TYR A 257 0.08 4.27 9.50
N GLY A 258 0.04 3.08 10.10
CA GLY A 258 0.02 1.81 9.36
C GLY A 258 -1.25 1.60 8.54
N ILE A 259 -2.36 2.24 8.92
CA ILE A 259 -3.60 2.27 8.10
C ILE A 259 -4.08 3.70 7.97
N VAL A 260 -4.28 4.14 6.73
CA VAL A 260 -4.79 5.48 6.43
C VAL A 260 -6.10 5.37 5.68
N LEU A 261 -7.11 6.10 6.12
CA LEU A 261 -8.37 6.25 5.41
C LEU A 261 -8.42 7.60 4.67
N GLN A 262 -8.75 7.54 3.39
CA GLN A 262 -9.22 8.68 2.61
C GLN A 262 -10.70 8.47 2.20
N PRO A 263 -11.52 9.54 2.18
CA PRO A 263 -11.19 10.89 2.62
C PRO A 263 -10.97 11.01 4.13
N THR A 264 -10.21 12.04 4.53
CA THR A 264 -10.08 12.49 5.92
C THR A 264 -10.89 13.79 6.12
N PRO A 265 -11.61 13.97 7.23
CA PRO A 265 -11.81 13.01 8.32
C PRO A 265 -12.74 11.84 7.93
N PRO A 266 -12.66 10.69 8.62
CA PRO A 266 -13.34 9.43 8.26
C PRO A 266 -14.84 9.53 7.97
N GLU A 267 -15.53 10.45 8.61
CA GLU A 267 -16.97 10.70 8.49
C GLU A 267 -17.35 11.07 7.05
N LYS A 268 -16.45 11.76 6.34
CA LYS A 268 -16.66 12.14 4.92
C LYS A 268 -16.80 10.95 4.00
N ALA A 269 -16.29 9.77 4.39
CA ALA A 269 -16.38 8.56 3.59
C ALA A 269 -17.78 7.94 3.61
N GLN A 270 -18.66 8.33 4.54
CA GLN A 270 -20.03 7.83 4.67
C GLN A 270 -20.09 6.28 4.62
N LEU A 271 -19.29 5.66 5.49
CA LEU A 271 -19.13 4.20 5.52
C LEU A 271 -20.33 3.51 6.21
N THR A 272 -20.68 2.31 5.75
CA THR A 272 -21.63 1.44 6.47
C THR A 272 -20.99 0.84 7.71
N ASP A 273 -21.78 0.26 8.62
CA ASP A 273 -21.21 -0.29 9.86
C ASP A 273 -20.28 -1.49 9.62
N CYS A 274 -20.57 -2.33 8.63
CA CYS A 274 -19.65 -3.39 8.19
C CYS A 274 -18.31 -2.82 7.73
N GLN A 275 -18.33 -1.75 6.91
CA GLN A 275 -17.12 -1.10 6.42
C GLN A 275 -16.30 -0.45 7.54
N LYS A 276 -16.97 0.02 8.59
CA LYS A 276 -16.32 0.61 9.77
C LYS A 276 -15.66 -0.43 10.66
N GLU A 277 -16.04 -1.71 10.60
CA GLU A 277 -15.59 -2.75 11.53
C GLU A 277 -14.07 -2.84 11.59
N ILE A 278 -13.42 -3.06 10.45
CA ILE A 278 -11.97 -3.20 10.38
C ILE A 278 -11.24 -1.92 10.78
N LEU A 279 -11.81 -0.75 10.47
CA LEU A 279 -11.24 0.54 10.83
C LEU A 279 -11.31 0.76 12.35
N LYS A 280 -12.44 0.43 12.98
CA LYS A 280 -12.62 0.48 14.44
C LYS A 280 -11.68 -0.48 15.14
N PHE A 281 -11.51 -1.70 14.61
CA PHE A 281 -10.53 -2.68 15.12
C PHE A 281 -9.11 -2.09 15.20
N TYR A 282 -8.73 -1.30 14.20
CA TYR A 282 -7.43 -0.63 14.16
C TYR A 282 -7.35 0.74 14.86
N GLY A 283 -8.42 1.13 15.57
CA GLY A 283 -8.46 2.32 16.41
C GLY A 283 -9.00 3.58 15.75
N CYS A 284 -9.63 3.48 14.58
CA CYS A 284 -10.39 4.60 14.02
C CYS A 284 -11.60 4.93 14.91
N ARG A 285 -11.79 6.22 15.18
CA ARG A 285 -12.98 6.73 15.85
C ARG A 285 -13.78 7.53 14.83
N PHE A 286 -15.07 7.21 14.72
CA PHE A 286 -16.03 7.98 13.93
C PHE A 286 -16.78 8.86 14.93
N GLN A 287 -16.68 10.19 14.76
CA GLN A 287 -17.34 11.19 15.60
C GLN A 287 -18.61 11.73 14.94
#